data_AF-A0A937S891-F1
#
_entry.id   AF-A0A937S891-F1
#
_cell.length_a   1.000
_cell.length_b   1.000
_cell.length_c   1.000
_cell.angle_alpha   90.00
_cell.angle_beta   90.00
_cell.angle_gamma   90.00
#
_symmetry.space_group_name_H-M   'P 1'
#
loop_
_entity.id
_entity.type
_entity.pdbx_description
1 polymer ?
#
loop_
_entity_poly.entity_id
_entity_poly.type
_entity_poly.pdbx_seq_one_letter_code
_entity_poly.pdbx_strand_id
1 'polypeptide(L)' 'MEFRGPMAWEMEQPNGQPRRCLNINCAKTAFNLIAETNLRYGLKATIDWYRQNAS' A
#
# COMPACT_ATOMS: atom_id res chain seq x y z
N MET A 1 -18.10 -9.10 10.06
CA MET A 1 -17.42 -9.81 11.17
C MET A 1 -15.93 -9.55 11.06
N GLU A 2 -15.26 -9.09 12.12
CA GLU A 2 -13.81 -8.84 12.07
C GLU A 2 -13.05 -10.17 12.21
N PHE A 3 -12.06 -10.39 11.34
CA PHE A 3 -11.16 -11.54 11.47
C PHE A 3 -10.28 -11.36 12.71
N ARG A 4 -10.24 -12.39 13.57
CA ARG A 4 -9.43 -12.41 14.80
C ARG A 4 -8.42 -13.56 14.84
N GLY A 5 -8.23 -14.26 13.72
CA GLY A 5 -7.23 -15.33 13.64
C GLY A 5 -5.80 -14.77 13.60
N PRO A 6 -4.78 -15.62 13.84
CA PRO A 6 -3.39 -15.22 13.70
C PRO A 6 -3.03 -14.96 12.23
N MET A 7 -2.02 -14.13 12.02
CA MET A 7 -1.37 -13.97 10.72
C MET A 7 -0.23 -14.99 10.62
N ALA A 8 -0.26 -15.84 9.60
CA ALA A 8 0.80 -16.81 9.32
C ALA A 8 1.40 -16.53 7.94
N TRP A 9 2.73 -16.53 7.86
CA TRP A 9 3.45 -16.38 6.59
C TRP A 9 3.83 -17.76 6.07
N GLU A 10 3.36 -18.09 4.88
CA GLU A 10 3.72 -19.34 4.21
C GLU A 10 4.92 -19.09 3.30
N MET A 11 6.06 -19.73 3.61
CA MET A 11 7.34 -19.47 2.94
C MET A 11 7.69 -20.48 1.83
N GLU A 12 6.88 -21.51 1.63
CA GLU A 12 7.10 -22.55 0.61
C GLU A 12 6.90 -22.04 -0.83
N GLN A 13 6.21 -20.91 -0.99
CA GLN A 13 5.88 -20.34 -2.29
C GLN A 13 6.89 -19.24 -2.69
N PRO A 14 7.19 -19.09 -3.99
CA PRO A 14 8.11 -18.06 -4.45
C PRO A 14 7.57 -16.66 -4.13
N ASN A 15 8.40 -15.84 -3.51
CA ASN A 15 8.10 -14.44 -3.28
C ASN A 15 8.39 -13.61 -4.55
N GLY A 16 7.72 -12.46 -4.64
CA GLY A 16 7.96 -11.50 -5.73
C GLY A 16 9.32 -10.80 -5.62
N GLN A 17 9.50 -9.77 -6.43
CA GLN A 17 10.70 -8.93 -6.41
C GLN A 17 10.98 -8.41 -4.98
N PRO A 18 12.19 -8.63 -4.41
CA PRO A 18 12.49 -8.28 -3.02
C PRO A 18 12.28 -6.80 -2.69
N ARG A 19 12.43 -5.92 -3.69
CA ARG A 19 12.25 -4.48 -3.53
C ARG A 19 11.78 -3.83 -4.82
N ARG A 20 10.76 -2.99 -4.69
CA ARG A 20 10.37 -1.99 -5.69
C ARG A 20 10.36 -0.62 -5.03
N CYS A 21 11.31 0.23 -5.42
CA CYS A 21 11.48 1.55 -4.85
C CYS A 21 12.03 2.47 -5.94
N LEU A 22 11.21 3.43 -6.37
CA LEU A 22 11.60 4.39 -7.40
C LEU A 22 12.37 5.54 -6.77
N ASN A 23 13.40 6.03 -7.47
CA ASN A 23 13.99 7.33 -7.18
C ASN A 23 13.04 8.42 -7.70
N ILE A 24 12.52 9.26 -6.80
CA ILE A 24 11.55 10.31 -7.12
C ILE A 24 12.19 11.71 -7.31
N ASN A 25 13.53 11.79 -7.30
CA ASN A 25 14.23 13.07 -7.41
C ASN A 25 13.87 13.83 -8.70
N CYS A 26 13.73 13.12 -9.83
CA CYS A 26 13.33 13.77 -11.09
C CYS A 26 11.96 14.45 -10.99
N ALA A 27 10.97 13.78 -10.40
CA ALA A 27 9.63 14.33 -10.23
C ALA A 27 9.62 15.50 -9.24
N LYS A 28 10.39 15.40 -8.16
CA LYS A 28 10.57 16.48 -7.19
C LYS A 28 11.24 17.71 -7.82
N THR A 29 12.30 17.54 -8.61
CA THR A 29 13.00 18.68 -9.22
C THR A 29 12.18 19.32 -10.34
N ALA A 30 11.57 18.52 -11.21
CA ALA A 30 10.84 19.03 -12.38
C ALA A 30 9.47 19.62 -12.03
N PHE A 31 8.79 19.06 -11.02
CA PHE A 31 7.40 19.38 -10.73
C PHE A 31 7.12 19.75 -9.27
N ASN A 32 8.16 19.81 -8.42
CA ASN A 32 8.01 19.93 -6.95
C ASN A 32 7.04 18.88 -6.36
N LEU A 33 6.95 17.71 -7.02
CA LEU A 33 5.97 16.69 -6.66
C LEU A 33 6.50 15.83 -5.51
N ILE A 34 5.71 15.76 -4.44
CA ILE A 34 5.95 14.91 -3.26
C ILE A 34 4.64 14.22 -2.88
N ALA A 35 4.71 12.93 -2.52
CA ALA A 35 3.55 12.21 -2.02
C ALA A 35 3.18 12.69 -0.61
N GLU A 36 1.97 13.23 -0.46
CA GLU A 36 1.46 13.72 0.84
C GLU A 36 0.79 12.62 1.65
N THR A 37 0.27 11.59 0.97
CA THR A 37 -0.44 10.48 1.60
C THR A 37 0.54 9.42 2.09
N ASN A 38 0.59 9.22 3.41
CA ASN A 38 1.31 8.09 4.01
C ASN A 38 0.51 6.78 3.88
N LEU A 39 1.21 5.65 4.03
CA LEU A 39 0.64 4.32 3.83
C LEU A 39 -0.58 4.04 4.73
N ARG A 40 -0.51 4.37 6.03
CA ARG A 40 -1.58 4.08 6.99
C ARG A 40 -2.86 4.84 6.64
N TYR A 41 -2.72 6.13 6.34
CA TYR A 41 -3.85 6.98 5.95
C TYR A 41 -4.47 6.49 4.64
N GLY A 42 -3.65 6.25 3.62
CA GLY A 42 -4.11 5.74 2.33
C GLY A 42 -4.84 4.40 2.45
N LEU A 43 -4.30 3.43 3.20
CA LEU A 43 -4.95 2.14 3.42
C LEU A 43 -6.33 2.28 4.07
N LYS A 44 -6.44 3.13 5.10
CA LYS A 44 -7.72 3.35 5.77
C LYS A 44 -8.75 3.94 4.81
N ALA A 45 -8.39 5.01 4.10
CA ALA A 45 -9.30 5.67 3.16
C ALA A 45 -9.77 4.71 2.06
N THR A 46 -8.87 3.90 1.50
CA THR A 46 -9.19 2.91 0.47
C THR A 46 -10.12 1.80 0.99
N ILE A 47 -9.88 1.27 2.19
CA ILE A 47 -10.74 0.25 2.80
C ILE A 47 -12.14 0.81 3.07
N ASP A 48 -12.23 2.03 3.60
CA ASP A 48 -13.51 2.69 3.88
C ASP A 48 -14.29 2.92 2.59
N TRP A 49 -13.64 3.38 1.52
CA TRP A 49 -14.24 3.51 0.19
C TRP A 49 -14.73 2.15 -0.34
N TYR A 50 -13.89 1.11 -0.28
CA TYR A 50 -14.25 -0.23 -0.77
C TYR A 50 -15.50 -0.77 -0.07
N ARG A 51 -15.59 -0.63 1.27
CA ARG A 51 -16.75 -1.07 2.05
C ARG A 51 -18.05 -0.37 1.67
N GLN A 52 -17.97 0.85 1.16
CA GLN A 52 -19.13 1.64 0.73
C GLN A 52 -19.58 1.32 -0.71
N ASN A 53 -18.68 0.79 -1.54
CA ASN A 53 -18.89 0.67 -2.99
C ASN A 53 -18.85 -0.77 -3.51
N ALA A 54 -18.38 -1.74 -2.72
CA ALA A 54 -18.41 -3.16 -3.09
C ALA A 54 -19.85 -3.68 -2.99
N SER A 55 -20.61 -3.52 -4.07
CA SER A 55 -21.91 -4.15 -4.31
C SER A 55 -21.73 -5.46 -5.06
#